data_AF-A0A973GE56-F1
#
_entry.id   AF-A0A973GE56-F1
#
_cell.length_a   1.000
_cell.length_b   1.000
_cell.length_c   1.000
_cell.angle_alpha   90.00
_cell.angle_beta   90.00
_cell.angle_gamma   90.00
#
_symmetry.space_group_name_H-M   'P 1'
#
loop_
_entity.id
_entity.type
_entity.pdbx_description
1 polymer ?
#
loop_
_entity_poly.entity_id
_entity_poly.type
_entity_poly.pdbx_seq_one_letter_code
_entity_poly.pdbx_strand_id
1 'polypeptide(L)'
;MSNEPTPRLYWSIMGANVPKYTIEIPTVVISLGSPYHLRDVPRVKTFVNAYARNDATVDAVVERLLGRSPFTGRSPVDPFCGYWDATL
;
A
#
# COMPACT_ATOMS: atom_id res chain seq x y z
N MET A 1 -2.51 -22.24 2.50
CA MET A 1 -3.46 -21.31 1.86
C MET A 1 -4.41 -20.83 2.96
N SER A 2 -4.31 -19.57 3.40
CA SER A 2 -5.27 -19.06 4.40
C SER A 2 -6.57 -18.69 3.70
N ASN A 3 -7.71 -19.04 4.32
CA ASN A 3 -9.07 -18.80 3.81
C ASN A 3 -9.58 -17.40 4.19
N GLU A 4 -8.68 -16.42 4.32
CA GLU A 4 -9.07 -15.04 4.61
C GLU A 4 -9.30 -14.30 3.28
N PRO A 5 -10.47 -13.66 3.08
CA PRO A 5 -10.79 -12.98 1.83
C PRO A 5 -9.83 -11.82 1.52
N THR A 6 -9.11 -11.31 2.53
CA THR A 6 -8.14 -10.22 2.40
C THR A 6 -6.95 -10.46 3.33
N PRO A 7 -5.77 -10.88 2.82
CA PRO A 7 -4.61 -11.15 3.68
C PRO A 7 -4.13 -9.85 4.36
N ARG A 8 -4.04 -9.86 5.69
CA ARG A 8 -3.56 -8.74 6.51
C ARG A 8 -2.04 -8.65 6.51
N LEU A 9 -1.51 -7.45 6.75
CA LEU A 9 -0.07 -7.30 6.96
C LEU A 9 0.34 -8.00 8.26
N TYR A 10 1.43 -8.77 8.18
CA TYR A 10 2.01 -9.42 9.36
C TYR A 10 3.08 -8.51 9.97
N TRP A 11 2.95 -8.26 11.26
CA TRP A 11 3.92 -7.49 12.03
C TRP A 11 4.79 -8.44 12.86
N SER A 12 6.10 -8.22 12.82
CA SER A 12 7.04 -8.98 13.64
C SER A 12 6.81 -8.69 15.13
N ILE A 13 7.42 -9.50 16.00
CA ILE A 13 7.49 -9.18 17.43
C ILE A 13 8.01 -7.74 17.61
N MET A 14 7.36 -6.99 18.50
CA MET A 14 7.59 -5.56 18.75
C MET A 14 7.41 -4.62 17.54
N GLY A 15 6.78 -5.10 16.46
CA GLY A 15 6.48 -4.32 15.26
C GLY A 15 7.73 -3.75 14.58
N ALA A 16 8.84 -4.48 14.56
CA ALA A 16 10.11 -4.00 13.99
C ALA A 16 9.99 -3.64 12.50
N ASN A 17 9.09 -4.31 11.77
CA ASN A 17 8.80 -4.06 10.35
C ASN A 17 7.64 -3.07 10.10
N VAL A 18 7.06 -2.48 11.15
CA VAL A 18 6.01 -1.45 11.00
C VAL A 18 6.67 -0.14 10.54
N PRO A 19 6.08 0.60 9.58
CA PRO A 19 6.55 1.93 9.22
C PRO A 19 6.26 2.92 10.37
N LYS A 20 7.16 2.99 11.35
CA LYS A 20 7.02 3.80 12.58
C LYS A 20 7.37 5.27 12.38
N TYR A 21 8.32 5.54 11.48
CA TYR A 21 8.92 6.86 11.31
C TYR A 21 8.35 7.62 10.10
N THR A 22 7.08 7.41 9.74
CA THR A 22 6.48 8.04 8.54
C THR A 22 6.41 9.57 8.60
N ILE A 23 6.54 10.15 9.79
CA ILE A 23 6.56 11.60 10.02
C ILE A 23 7.97 12.17 9.77
N GLU A 24 9.01 11.43 10.18
CA GLU A 24 10.41 11.86 10.12
C GLU A 24 11.08 11.47 8.79
N ILE A 25 10.73 10.31 8.26
CA ILE A 25 11.31 9.71 7.05
C ILE A 25 10.20 9.61 5.99
N PRO A 26 10.34 10.29 4.84
CA PRO A 26 9.42 10.14 3.72
C PRO A 26 9.29 8.66 3.34
N THR A 27 8.08 8.11 3.52
CA THR A 27 7.81 6.69 3.38
C THR A 27 6.70 6.48 2.36
N VAL A 28 6.96 5.64 1.35
CA VAL A 28 5.98 5.21 0.35
C VAL A 28 5.70 3.73 0.56
N VAL A 29 4.42 3.34 0.54
CA VAL A 29 4.00 1.93 0.61
C VAL A 29 3.32 1.52 -0.69
N ILE A 30 3.70 0.35 -1.21
CA ILE A 30 3.17 -0.23 -2.45
C ILE A 30 2.56 -1.59 -2.12
N SER A 31 1.25 -1.74 -2.32
CA SER A 31 0.59 -3.04 -2.22
C SER A 31 0.52 -3.72 -3.58
N LEU A 32 1.09 -4.91 -3.68
CA LEU A 32 1.05 -5.76 -4.88
C LEU A 32 -0.10 -6.79 -4.86
N GLY A 33 -1.00 -6.71 -3.88
CA GLY A 33 -2.03 -7.73 -3.65
C GLY A 33 -3.34 -7.13 -3.18
N SER A 34 -3.60 -7.26 -1.88
CA SER A 34 -4.87 -6.78 -1.29
C SER A 34 -4.98 -5.26 -1.40
N PRO A 35 -6.12 -4.73 -1.87
CA PRO A 35 -6.33 -3.28 -1.96
C PRO A 35 -6.56 -2.60 -0.61
N TYR A 36 -6.70 -3.39 0.46
CA TYR A 36 -7.10 -2.92 1.78
C TYR A 36 -5.94 -2.84 2.79
N HIS A 37 -4.68 -2.98 2.33
CA HIS A 37 -3.51 -2.89 3.20
C HIS A 37 -3.33 -1.51 3.82
N LEU A 38 -3.93 -0.46 3.26
CA LEU A 38 -3.90 0.88 3.84
C LEU A 38 -4.45 0.91 5.27
N ARG A 39 -5.45 0.07 5.58
CA ARG A 39 -6.02 -0.06 6.93
C ARG A 39 -4.99 -0.47 7.98
N ASP A 40 -3.97 -1.23 7.58
CA ASP A 40 -2.91 -1.69 8.47
C ASP A 40 -1.79 -0.65 8.64
N VAL A 41 -1.71 0.35 7.75
CA VAL A 41 -0.70 1.43 7.75
C VAL A 41 -1.32 2.83 7.56
N PRO A 42 -2.29 3.24 8.39
CA PRO A 42 -3.06 4.46 8.15
C PRO A 42 -2.23 5.75 8.21
N ARG A 43 -1.03 5.72 8.83
CA ARG A 43 -0.16 6.89 8.99
C ARG A 43 0.76 7.14 7.78
N VAL A 44 0.63 6.38 6.70
CA VAL A 44 1.42 6.54 5.49
C VAL A 44 0.76 7.57 4.58
N LYS A 45 1.51 8.62 4.21
CA LYS A 45 1.02 9.71 3.37
C LYS A 45 0.97 9.38 1.87
N THR A 46 1.69 8.35 1.44
CA THR A 46 1.75 7.96 0.02
C THR A 46 1.63 6.45 -0.10
N PHE A 47 0.49 6.01 -0.61
CA PHE A 47 0.13 4.61 -0.73
C PHE A 47 -0.32 4.29 -2.17
N VAL A 48 0.24 3.23 -2.76
CA VAL A 48 -0.05 2.81 -4.13
C VAL A 48 -0.59 1.39 -4.13
N ASN A 49 -1.77 1.19 -4.71
CA ASN A 49 -2.30 -0.15 -5.01
C ASN A 49 -1.92 -0.56 -6.44
N ALA A 50 -1.17 -1.65 -6.56
CA ALA A 50 -0.72 -2.20 -7.84
C ALA A 50 -1.48 -3.48 -8.26
N TYR A 51 -2.24 -4.10 -7.36
CA TYR A 51 -3.20 -5.20 -7.60
C TYR A 51 -2.64 -6.51 -8.18
N ALA A 52 -1.37 -6.56 -8.57
CA ALA A 52 -0.74 -7.75 -9.13
C ALA A 52 0.71 -7.90 -8.65
N ARG A 53 1.09 -9.14 -8.35
CA ARG A 53 2.45 -9.52 -7.95
C ARG A 53 3.16 -10.20 -9.12
N ASN A 54 3.59 -9.41 -10.10
CA ASN A 54 4.42 -9.85 -11.22
C ASN A 54 5.43 -8.76 -11.60
N ASP A 55 6.48 -9.15 -12.33
CA ASP A 55 7.61 -8.26 -12.66
C ASP A 55 7.16 -7.06 -13.50
N ALA A 56 6.26 -7.27 -14.47
CA ALA A 56 5.71 -6.19 -15.29
C ALA A 56 5.01 -5.11 -14.46
N THR A 57 4.33 -5.50 -13.38
CA THR A 57 3.66 -4.56 -12.47
C THR A 57 4.68 -3.81 -11.61
N VAL A 58 5.74 -4.49 -11.16
CA VAL A 58 6.82 -3.86 -10.40
C VAL A 58 7.51 -2.79 -11.28
N ASP A 59 7.89 -3.15 -12.51
CA ASP A 59 8.51 -2.22 -13.46
C ASP A 59 7.59 -1.03 -13.75
N ALA A 60 6.30 -1.29 -13.98
CA ALA A 60 5.30 -0.26 -14.22
C ALA A 60 5.13 0.71 -13.04
N VAL A 61 5.24 0.24 -11.80
CA VAL A 61 5.20 1.08 -10.60
C VAL A 61 6.47 1.91 -10.48
N VAL A 62 7.65 1.31 -10.71
CA VAL A 62 8.94 2.01 -10.65
C VAL A 62 8.97 3.17 -11.66
N GLU A 63 8.57 2.94 -12.91
CA GLU A 63 8.53 4.00 -13.93
C GLU A 63 7.61 5.17 -13.54
N ARG A 64 6.51 4.89 -12.85
CA ARG A 64 5.59 5.92 -12.36
C ARG A 64 6.13 6.67 -11.15
N LEU A 65 6.81 5.99 -10.24
CA LEU A 65 7.47 6.62 -9.10
C LEU A 65 8.62 7.53 -9.53
N LEU A 66 9.31 7.18 -10.62
CA LEU A 66 10.37 8.01 -11.23
C LEU A 66 9.81 9.16 -12.09
N GLY A 67 8.48 9.30 -12.19
CA GLY A 67 7.84 10.37 -12.97
C GLY A 67 7.93 10.19 -14.49
N ARG A 68 8.33 9.01 -14.98
CA ARG A 68 8.45 8.71 -16.41
C ARG A 68 7.11 8.35 -17.06
N SER A 69 6.13 7.97 -16.25
CA SER A 69 4.76 7.71 -16.67
C SER A 69 3.77 8.16 -15.58
N PRO A 70 2.58 8.67 -15.92
CA PRO A 70 1.59 9.04 -14.92
C PRO A 70 0.88 7.82 -14.30
N PHE A 71 0.41 7.98 -13.06
CA PHE A 71 -0.57 7.08 -12.48
C PHE A 71 -1.95 7.35 -13.10
N THR A 72 -2.48 6.37 -13.83
CA THR A 72 -3.80 6.45 -14.49
C THR A 72 -4.82 5.48 -13.91
N GLY A 73 -4.39 4.62 -12.97
CA GLY A 73 -5.25 3.65 -12.33
C GLY A 73 -6.28 4.32 -11.43
N ARG A 74 -7.53 3.84 -11.50
CA ARG A 74 -8.60 4.20 -10.58
C ARG A 74 -8.92 2.99 -9.72
N SER A 75 -8.91 3.16 -8.40
CA SER A 75 -9.27 2.08 -7.48
C SER A 75 -10.69 1.58 -7.76
N PRO A 76 -10.91 0.28 -8.01
CA PRO A 76 -12.24 -0.29 -8.22
C PRO A 76 -13.03 -0.48 -6.92
N VAL A 77 -12.38 -0.23 -5.77
CA VAL A 77 -12.92 -0.36 -4.42
C VAL A 77 -12.58 0.89 -3.62
N ASP A 78 -13.25 1.10 -2.48
CA ASP A 78 -12.80 2.07 -1.48
C ASP A 78 -11.58 1.51 -0.72
N PRO A 79 -10.35 2.02 -0.95
CA PRO A 79 -9.17 1.52 -0.25
C PRO A 79 -9.12 1.99 1.20
N PHE A 80 -9.86 3.04 1.55
CA PHE A 80 -9.91 3.60 2.91
C PHE A 80 -10.87 2.81 3.82
N CYS A 81 -11.65 1.89 3.27
CA CYS A 81 -12.64 1.08 3.99
C CYS A 81 -13.57 1.91 4.91
N GLY A 82 -13.89 3.15 4.54
CA GLY A 82 -14.67 4.09 5.36
C GLY A 82 -13.97 4.62 6.63
N TYR A 83 -12.66 4.40 6.80
CA TYR A 83 -11.89 4.96 7.92
C TYR A 83 -11.55 6.42 7.66
N TRP A 84 -12.07 7.32 8.51
CA TRP A 84 -11.83 8.77 8.40
C TRP A 84 -10.35 9.11 8.59
N ASP A 85 -9.66 8.40 9.47
CA ASP A 85 -8.25 8.61 9.82
C ASP A 85 -7.29 8.16 8.71
N ALA A 86 -7.72 7.27 7.82
CA ALA A 86 -6.95 6.86 6.64
C ALA A 86 -6.98 7.91 5.52
N THR A 87 -7.84 8.94 5.62
CA THR A 87 -7.98 10.02 4.63
C THR A 87 -7.25 11.31 5.01
N LEU A 88 -6.61 11.34 6.19
CA LEU A 88 -5.88 12.50 6.74
C LEU A 88 -4.40 12.50 6.37
#